data_AF-A0AAN6P7B1-F1
#
_entry.id   AF-A0AAN6P7B1-F1
#
_cell.length_a   1.000
_cell.length_b   1.000
_cell.length_c   1.000
_cell.angle_alpha   90.00
_cell.angle_beta   90.00
_cell.angle_gamma   90.00
#
_symmetry.space_group_name_H-M   'P 1'
#
loop_
_entity.id
_entity.type
_entity.pdbx_description
1 polymer ?
#
loop_
_entity_poly.entity_id
_entity_poly.type
_entity_poly.pdbx_seq_one_letter_code
_entity_poly.pdbx_strand_id
1 'polypeptide(L)'
;MSTDAEGLLGIGLGSDSEDESTTTTTTTTITTTNSNTQECAQPIIKADRTALSEEAFQELKRTYRVKVENGEFHLHLSFPIGSTSPDGSRTINKPEAQEILHAVEELYFFRRYEEAVALIQKIWADAGENLFDKDTTGLLRLYERRCAERLKGKGE
;
A
#
# COMPACT_ATOMS: atom_id res chain seq x y z
N MET A 1 -18.84 -32.26 38.70
CA MET A 1 -17.64 -31.84 37.95
C MET A 1 -17.86 -32.39 36.54
N SER A 2 -18.29 -31.60 35.54
CA SER A 2 -17.45 -30.73 34.69
C SER A 2 -16.21 -31.50 34.22
N THR A 3 -15.93 -31.76 32.95
CA THR A 3 -16.03 -30.94 31.71
C THR A 3 -15.66 -31.85 30.50
N ASP A 4 -16.40 -31.77 29.39
CA ASP A 4 -15.97 -31.31 28.04
C ASP A 4 -15.28 -32.39 27.18
N ALA A 5 -15.84 -32.80 26.03
CA ALA A 5 -15.73 -32.17 24.69
C ALA A 5 -14.27 -32.21 24.18
N GLU A 6 -13.91 -32.75 23.02
CA GLU A 6 -14.54 -32.59 21.72
C GLU A 6 -14.26 -33.79 20.80
N GLY A 7 -15.27 -34.13 20.01
CA GLY A 7 -15.23 -35.15 18.98
C GLY A 7 -14.42 -34.71 17.77
N LEU A 8 -13.65 -35.67 17.28
CA LEU A 8 -12.97 -35.73 16.00
C LEU A 8 -13.95 -35.43 14.85
N LEU A 9 -14.00 -34.18 14.39
CA LEU A 9 -14.73 -33.80 13.16
C LEU A 9 -13.92 -34.26 11.96
N GLY A 10 -14.09 -35.54 11.60
CA GLY A 10 -13.68 -36.07 10.30
C GLY A 10 -14.46 -35.36 9.20
N ILE A 11 -13.77 -34.58 8.38
CA ILE A 11 -14.28 -34.07 7.10
C ILE A 11 -14.49 -35.28 6.17
N GLY A 12 -15.73 -35.77 6.13
CA GLY A 12 -16.18 -36.73 5.15
C GLY A 12 -16.16 -36.10 3.76
N LEU A 13 -15.14 -36.45 2.97
CA LEU A 13 -15.13 -36.26 1.52
C LEU A 13 -16.13 -37.24 0.91
N GLY A 14 -17.39 -36.80 0.82
CA GLY A 14 -18.40 -37.45 -0.03
C GLY A 14 -18.05 -37.20 -1.49
N SER A 15 -17.30 -38.13 -2.07
CA SER A 15 -17.03 -38.23 -3.51
C SER A 15 -18.28 -38.80 -4.18
N ASP A 16 -19.13 -37.94 -4.73
CA ASP A 16 -20.24 -38.34 -5.60
C ASP A 16 -19.72 -38.41 -7.04
N SER A 17 -19.39 -39.62 -7.45
CA SER A 17 -18.96 -39.99 -8.79
C SER A 17 -20.00 -40.98 -9.31
N GLU A 18 -20.81 -40.56 -10.28
CA GLU A 18 -21.33 -41.37 -11.40
C GLU A 18 -22.36 -40.56 -12.21
N ASP A 19 -22.06 -40.23 -13.47
CA ASP A 19 -22.83 -40.78 -14.59
C ASP A 19 -22.01 -40.71 -15.90
N GLU A 20 -22.05 -41.82 -16.62
CA GLU A 20 -21.39 -42.14 -17.88
C GLU A 20 -22.40 -41.90 -19.01
N SER A 21 -22.07 -41.03 -19.97
CA SER A 21 -22.67 -41.14 -21.30
C SER A 21 -21.76 -40.67 -22.41
N THR A 22 -21.54 -41.62 -23.29
CA THR A 22 -20.71 -41.66 -24.47
C THR A 22 -21.25 -40.76 -25.60
N THR A 23 -20.32 -40.35 -26.46
CA THR A 23 -20.44 -40.13 -27.91
C THR A 23 -20.42 -38.68 -28.42
N THR A 24 -19.40 -38.47 -29.28
CA THR A 24 -19.42 -37.77 -30.58
C THR A 24 -18.66 -36.44 -30.65
N THR A 25 -17.39 -36.57 -31.07
CA THR A 25 -16.79 -35.87 -32.21
C THR A 25 -17.39 -34.53 -32.63
N THR A 26 -16.65 -33.43 -32.47
CA THR A 26 -16.31 -32.58 -33.63
C THR A 26 -15.02 -31.79 -33.39
N THR A 27 -13.96 -32.24 -34.08
CA THR A 27 -12.97 -31.43 -34.82
C THR A 27 -13.21 -29.92 -34.84
N THR A 28 -12.18 -29.11 -34.58
CA THR A 28 -11.64 -28.11 -35.54
C THR A 28 -10.32 -27.52 -35.04
N THR A 29 -9.24 -28.14 -35.50
CA THR A 29 -8.06 -27.54 -36.13
C THR A 29 -7.94 -26.01 -36.16
N ILE A 30 -6.92 -25.52 -35.47
CA ILE A 30 -5.97 -24.45 -35.82
C ILE A 30 -6.28 -23.69 -37.13
N THR A 31 -6.48 -22.38 -37.05
CA THR A 31 -6.10 -21.44 -38.12
C THR A 31 -5.49 -20.18 -37.52
N THR A 32 -4.16 -20.11 -37.62
CA THR A 32 -3.37 -18.89 -37.65
C THR A 32 -3.95 -17.91 -38.68
N THR A 33 -4.05 -16.62 -38.37
CA THR A 33 -3.48 -15.47 -39.15
C THR A 33 -4.23 -14.16 -38.83
N ASN A 34 -3.46 -13.20 -38.31
CA ASN A 34 -3.57 -11.73 -38.39
C ASN A 34 -4.77 -11.13 -39.16
N SER A 35 -5.54 -10.24 -38.51
CA SER A 35 -5.58 -8.78 -38.79
C SER A 35 -6.78 -8.07 -38.14
N ASN A 36 -6.44 -7.04 -37.36
CA ASN A 36 -7.08 -5.73 -37.19
C ASN A 36 -8.62 -5.60 -37.35
N THR A 37 -9.28 -5.14 -36.26
CA THR A 37 -10.30 -4.07 -36.19
C THR A 37 -11.53 -4.41 -35.34
N GLN A 38 -11.77 -3.53 -34.36
CA GLN A 38 -13.03 -3.17 -33.68
C GLN A 38 -13.67 -4.13 -32.67
N GLU A 39 -13.43 -3.80 -31.39
CA GLU A 39 -14.42 -3.46 -30.37
C GLU A 39 -15.78 -4.18 -30.42
N CYS A 40 -15.97 -5.10 -29.48
CA CYS A 40 -17.28 -5.38 -28.90
C CYS A 40 -17.08 -5.74 -27.43
N ALA A 41 -17.42 -4.80 -26.56
CA ALA A 41 -17.42 -4.95 -25.12
C ALA A 41 -18.27 -6.16 -24.72
N GLN A 42 -17.62 -7.25 -24.31
CA GLN A 42 -18.26 -8.30 -23.54
C GLN A 42 -18.61 -7.73 -22.16
N PRO A 43 -19.79 -8.03 -21.59
CA PRO A 43 -20.12 -7.60 -20.24
C PRO A 43 -19.11 -8.25 -19.30
N ILE A 44 -18.25 -7.43 -18.68
CA ILE A 44 -17.36 -7.86 -17.60
C ILE A 44 -18.27 -8.36 -16.48
N ILE A 45 -18.45 -9.68 -16.42
CA ILE A 45 -19.10 -10.32 -15.30
C ILE A 45 -18.21 -9.99 -14.10
N LYS A 46 -18.78 -9.46 -13.02
CA LYS A 46 -18.00 -8.91 -11.88
C LYS A 46 -17.00 -9.91 -11.28
N ALA A 47 -17.16 -11.21 -11.55
CA ALA A 47 -16.27 -12.30 -11.17
C ALA A 47 -14.93 -12.33 -11.94
N ASP A 48 -14.86 -11.81 -13.16
CA ASP A 48 -13.66 -11.86 -14.00
C ASP A 48 -12.65 -10.73 -13.72
N ARG A 49 -12.97 -9.81 -12.81
CA ARG A 49 -12.10 -8.64 -12.52
C ARG A 49 -10.81 -8.99 -11.77
N THR A 50 -10.76 -10.15 -11.13
CA THR A 50 -9.64 -10.59 -10.27
C THR A 50 -9.20 -12.03 -10.54
N ALA A 51 -9.82 -12.71 -11.50
CA ALA A 51 -9.43 -14.07 -11.86
C ALA A 51 -8.14 -14.03 -12.69
N LEU A 52 -7.01 -14.20 -12.03
CA LEU A 52 -5.76 -14.60 -12.68
C LEU A 52 -5.85 -16.10 -12.99
N SER A 53 -5.33 -16.53 -14.14
CA SER A 53 -5.09 -17.96 -14.36
C SER A 53 -4.11 -18.50 -13.30
N GLU A 54 -4.19 -19.79 -13.00
CA GLU A 54 -3.29 -20.44 -12.03
C GLU A 54 -1.80 -20.20 -12.38
N GLU A 55 -1.47 -20.22 -13.68
CA GLU A 55 -0.12 -19.92 -14.17
C GLU A 55 0.33 -18.49 -13.82
N ALA A 56 -0.52 -17.50 -14.08
CA ALA A 56 -0.24 -16.10 -13.76
C ALA A 56 -0.15 -15.87 -12.24
N PHE A 57 -0.94 -16.61 -11.45
CA PHE A 57 -0.87 -16.56 -9.98
C PHE A 57 0.45 -17.15 -9.45
N GLN A 58 0.93 -18.25 -10.03
CA GLN A 58 2.22 -18.84 -9.63
C GLN A 58 3.40 -17.95 -10.01
N GLU A 59 3.34 -17.28 -11.16
CA GLU A 59 4.35 -16.27 -11.54
C GLU A 59 4.31 -15.06 -10.59
N LEU A 60 3.12 -14.55 -10.27
CA LEU A 60 2.94 -13.47 -9.29
C LEU A 60 3.53 -13.88 -7.94
N LYS A 61 3.25 -15.09 -7.44
CA LYS A 61 3.83 -15.59 -6.18
C LYS A 61 5.34 -15.67 -6.22
N ARG A 62 5.93 -16.11 -7.34
CA ARG A 62 7.40 -16.15 -7.51
C ARG A 62 8.02 -14.77 -7.43
N THR A 63 7.38 -13.80 -8.09
CA THR A 63 7.89 -12.43 -8.24
C THR A 63 7.53 -11.54 -7.06
N TYR A 64 6.50 -11.91 -6.28
CA TYR A 64 6.03 -11.11 -5.16
C TYR A 64 7.13 -10.90 -4.12
N ARG A 65 7.33 -9.64 -3.76
CA ARG A 65 8.17 -9.22 -2.65
C ARG A 65 7.35 -8.29 -1.79
N VAL A 66 7.32 -8.57 -0.49
CA VAL A 66 6.69 -7.68 0.49
C VAL A 66 7.48 -6.38 0.48
N LYS A 67 6.78 -5.27 0.33
CA LYS A 67 7.40 -3.95 0.50
C LYS A 67 7.73 -3.77 1.98
N VAL A 68 9.01 -3.64 2.30
CA VAL A 68 9.48 -3.34 3.64
C VAL A 68 9.95 -1.89 3.64
N GLU A 69 9.25 -1.04 4.37
CA GLU A 69 9.67 0.34 4.60
C GLU A 69 10.75 0.36 5.67
N ASN A 70 11.93 0.90 5.36
CA ASN A 70 13.10 0.97 6.27
C ASN A 70 13.30 2.38 6.86
N GLY A 71 12.25 3.21 6.88
CA GLY A 71 12.33 4.60 7.35
C GLY A 71 12.97 5.56 6.33
N GLU A 72 12.98 5.17 5.06
CA GLU A 72 13.50 5.98 3.94
C GLU A 72 12.41 6.80 3.26
N PHE A 73 11.17 6.78 3.75
CA PHE A 73 10.06 7.49 3.16
C PHE A 73 10.30 9.00 3.02
N HIS A 74 11.02 9.60 3.97
CA HIS A 74 11.41 11.01 3.91
C HIS A 74 12.25 11.40 2.69
N LEU A 75 12.91 10.46 2.02
CA LEU A 75 13.69 10.71 0.79
C LEU A 75 12.79 10.94 -0.43
N HIS A 76 11.55 10.44 -0.40
CA HIS A 76 10.59 10.60 -1.49
C HIS A 76 9.82 11.92 -1.41
N LEU A 77 9.97 12.67 -0.31
CA LEU A 77 9.35 13.98 -0.15
C LEU A 77 9.94 14.97 -1.16
N SER A 78 9.07 15.53 -1.99
CA SER A 78 9.45 16.58 -2.92
C SER A 78 9.54 17.91 -2.18
N PHE A 79 10.66 18.60 -2.36
CA PHE A 79 10.87 19.97 -1.89
C PHE A 79 11.05 20.88 -3.12
N PRO A 80 10.46 22.07 -3.15
CA PRO A 80 9.68 22.74 -2.10
C PRO A 80 8.29 22.10 -1.86
N ILE A 81 7.81 22.19 -0.62
CA ILE A 81 6.55 21.61 -0.17
C ILE A 81 5.37 22.42 -0.68
N GLY A 82 4.34 21.72 -1.16
CA GLY A 82 3.12 22.30 -1.67
C GLY A 82 3.23 22.75 -3.12
N SER A 83 2.08 22.89 -3.76
CA SER A 83 2.00 23.48 -5.09
C SER A 83 1.99 25.00 -4.99
N THR A 84 2.68 25.65 -5.91
CA THR A 84 2.61 27.11 -6.06
C THR A 84 1.37 27.45 -6.88
N SER A 85 0.43 28.15 -6.27
CA SER A 85 -0.76 28.67 -6.95
C SER A 85 -0.35 29.79 -7.92
N PRO A 86 -1.11 30.03 -9.01
CA PRO A 86 -0.84 31.14 -9.95
C PRO A 86 -0.75 32.53 -9.30
N ASP A 87 -1.28 32.70 -8.08
CA ASP A 87 -1.21 33.92 -7.28
C ASP A 87 0.09 34.05 -6.44
N GLY A 88 1.05 33.13 -6.63
CA GLY A 88 2.31 33.08 -5.86
C GLY A 88 2.15 32.57 -4.42
N SER A 89 0.93 32.29 -3.99
CA SER A 89 0.64 31.64 -2.70
C SER A 89 0.95 30.14 -2.76
N ARG A 90 1.57 29.59 -1.71
CA ARG A 90 1.79 28.14 -1.56
C ARG A 90 0.64 27.53 -0.77
N THR A 91 0.14 26.41 -1.27
CA THR A 91 -0.91 25.63 -0.61
C THR A 91 -0.52 24.16 -0.60
N ILE A 92 -0.79 23.47 0.51
CA ILE A 92 -0.55 22.04 0.62
C ILE A 92 -1.87 21.29 0.54
N ASN A 93 -1.87 20.16 -0.17
CA ASN A 93 -3.00 19.26 -0.19
C ASN A 93 -2.98 18.35 1.05
N LYS A 94 -4.16 17.96 1.54
CA LYS A 94 -4.29 17.03 2.67
C LYS A 94 -3.45 15.74 2.54
N PRO A 95 -3.45 15.02 1.40
CA PRO A 95 -2.60 13.84 1.24
C PRO A 95 -1.11 14.15 1.41
N GLU A 96 -0.63 15.24 0.82
CA GLU A 96 0.77 15.66 0.90
C GLU A 96 1.18 16.01 2.34
N ALA A 97 0.29 16.68 3.09
CA ALA A 97 0.50 16.94 4.51
C ALA A 97 0.60 15.65 5.34
N GLN A 98 -0.18 14.62 5.00
CA GLN A 98 -0.11 13.31 5.66
C GLN A 98 1.18 12.57 5.32
N GLU A 99 1.64 12.62 4.07
CA GLU A 99 2.93 12.02 3.69
C GLU A 99 4.08 12.62 4.50
N ILE A 100 4.11 13.95 4.63
CA ILE A 100 5.13 14.63 5.43
C ILE A 100 5.08 14.17 6.90
N LEU A 101 3.87 14.09 7.47
CA LEU A 101 3.71 13.62 8.84
C LEU A 101 4.22 12.18 9.00
N HIS A 102 3.82 11.28 8.10
CA HIS A 102 4.25 9.89 8.12
C HIS A 102 5.76 9.73 7.98
N ALA A 103 6.41 10.54 7.14
CA ALA A 103 7.86 10.56 7.03
C ALA A 103 8.54 10.85 8.38
N VAL A 104 8.02 11.83 9.12
CA VAL A 104 8.53 12.19 10.45
C VAL A 104 8.24 11.07 11.46
N GLU A 105 7.04 10.48 11.42
CA GLU A 105 6.66 9.37 12.28
C GLU A 105 7.55 8.14 12.07
N GLU A 106 7.82 7.78 10.83
CA GLU A 106 8.72 6.67 10.52
C GLU A 106 10.11 6.92 11.10
N LEU A 107 10.70 8.09 10.87
CA LEU A 107 12.00 8.43 11.46
C LEU A 107 11.98 8.32 13.00
N TYR A 108 10.88 8.73 13.65
CA TYR A 108 10.70 8.55 15.08
C TYR A 108 10.63 7.06 15.49
N PHE A 109 9.87 6.23 14.77
CA PHE A 109 9.75 4.79 15.05
C PHE A 109 11.06 4.03 14.82
N PHE A 110 11.83 4.40 13.78
CA PHE A 110 13.18 3.88 13.51
C PHE A 110 14.25 4.44 14.46
N ARG A 111 13.85 5.28 15.45
CA ARG A 111 14.76 5.93 16.42
C ARG A 111 15.82 6.83 15.79
N ARG A 112 15.59 7.29 14.56
CA ARG A 112 16.43 8.24 13.82
C ARG A 112 16.02 9.67 14.19
N TYR A 113 16.16 9.99 15.47
CA TYR A 113 15.64 11.24 16.04
C TYR A 113 16.33 12.50 15.48
N GLU A 114 17.62 12.43 15.16
CA GLU A 114 18.37 13.55 14.57
C GLU A 114 17.80 13.94 13.21
N GLU A 115 17.54 12.95 12.37
CA GLU A 115 16.99 13.14 11.04
C GLU A 115 15.54 13.61 11.09
N ALA A 116 14.74 13.10 12.04
CA ALA A 116 13.39 13.59 12.26
C ALA A 116 13.37 15.09 12.60
N VAL A 117 14.25 15.55 13.50
CA VAL A 117 14.35 16.98 13.86
C VAL A 117 14.84 17.80 12.68
N ALA A 118 15.87 17.33 11.97
CA ALA A 118 16.40 18.03 10.79
C ALA A 118 15.34 18.17 9.69
N LEU A 119 14.53 17.13 9.47
CA LEU A 119 13.43 17.15 8.50
C LEU A 119 12.37 18.17 8.90
N ILE A 120 11.94 18.18 10.16
CA ILE A 120 10.96 19.13 10.69
C ILE A 120 11.47 20.57 10.56
N GLN A 121 12.73 20.83 10.89
CA GLN A 121 13.34 22.15 10.71
C GLN A 121 13.40 22.57 9.25
N LYS A 122 13.73 21.65 8.33
CA LYS A 122 13.70 21.91 6.89
C LYS A 122 12.30 22.26 6.40
N ILE A 123 11.28 21.55 6.89
CA ILE A 123 9.87 21.84 6.58
C ILE A 123 9.51 23.26 7.02
N TRP A 124 9.87 23.65 8.26
CA TRP A 124 9.59 24.99 8.75
C TRP A 124 10.35 26.08 7.99
N ALA A 125 11.58 25.82 7.57
CA ALA A 125 12.37 26.76 6.79
C ALA A 125 11.79 27.00 5.38
N ASP A 126 11.21 25.97 4.75
CA ASP A 126 10.66 26.06 3.39
C ASP A 126 9.21 26.57 3.36
N ALA A 127 8.33 25.93 4.13
CA ALA A 127 6.89 26.15 4.10
C ALA A 127 6.37 27.10 5.18
N GLY A 128 7.07 27.18 6.32
CA GLY A 128 6.58 27.83 7.52
C GLY A 128 5.42 27.08 8.19
N GLU A 129 5.01 27.55 9.37
CA GLU A 129 3.98 26.89 10.18
C GLU A 129 2.55 27.11 9.66
N ASN A 130 2.35 28.13 8.83
CA ASN A 130 1.03 28.53 8.34
C ASN A 130 0.55 27.72 7.12
N LEU A 131 1.43 26.93 6.51
CA LEU A 131 1.07 26.13 5.34
C LEU A 131 0.18 24.93 5.73
N PHE A 132 0.35 24.42 6.95
CA PHE A 132 -0.32 23.21 7.42
C PHE A 132 -1.53 23.52 8.30
N ASP A 133 -2.47 22.57 8.36
CA ASP A 133 -3.57 22.60 9.32
C ASP A 133 -3.04 22.58 10.77
N LYS A 134 -3.80 23.18 11.69
CA LYS A 134 -3.42 23.30 13.12
C LYS A 134 -3.07 21.95 13.75
N ASP A 135 -3.80 20.90 13.40
CA ASP A 135 -3.56 19.55 13.93
C ASP A 135 -2.22 18.99 13.45
N THR A 136 -1.93 19.13 12.15
CA THR A 136 -0.66 18.70 11.54
C THR A 136 0.51 19.49 12.13
N THR A 137 0.38 20.81 12.25
CA THR A 137 1.41 21.65 12.89
C THR A 137 1.63 21.25 14.35
N GLY A 138 0.55 20.98 15.09
CA GLY A 138 0.61 20.49 16.47
C GLY A 138 1.36 19.15 16.61
N LEU A 139 1.10 18.22 15.69
CA LEU A 139 1.77 16.92 15.66
C LEU A 139 3.26 17.05 15.31
N LEU A 140 3.61 17.84 14.29
CA LEU A 140 5.01 18.08 13.93
C LEU A 140 5.79 18.70 15.10
N ARG A 141 5.21 19.66 15.83
CA ARG A 141 5.80 20.24 17.05
C ARG A 141 5.94 19.22 18.18
N LEU A 142 4.95 18.33 18.34
CA LEU A 142 5.02 17.26 19.34
C LEU A 142 6.17 16.30 19.04
N TYR A 143 6.31 15.87 17.78
CA TYR A 143 7.38 14.98 17.36
C TYR A 143 8.75 15.66 17.45
N GLU A 144 8.88 16.93 17.08
CA GLU A 144 10.10 17.72 17.26
C GLU A 144 10.56 17.70 18.72
N ARG A 145 9.65 18.01 19.66
CA ARG A 145 9.94 18.00 21.10
C ARG A 145 10.34 16.61 21.59
N ARG A 146 9.57 15.57 21.24
CA ARG A 146 9.84 14.20 21.66
C ARG A 146 11.18 13.71 21.13
N CYS A 147 11.52 13.99 19.86
CA CYS A 147 12.81 13.65 19.29
C CYS A 147 13.95 14.36 20.03
N ALA A 148 13.82 15.67 20.30
CA ALA A 148 14.82 16.42 21.05
C ALA A 148 15.03 15.88 22.47
N GLU A 149 13.95 15.53 23.19
CA GLU A 149 14.02 14.88 24.50
C GLU A 149 14.76 13.53 24.43
N ARG A 150 14.46 12.71 23.41
CA ARG A 150 15.11 11.41 23.20
C ARG A 150 16.59 11.55 22.85
N LEU A 151 16.98 12.59 22.12
CA LEU A 151 18.38 12.89 21.82
C LEU A 151 19.13 13.31 23.07
N LYS A 152 18.55 14.18 23.89
CA LYS A 152 19.16 14.59 25.17
C LYS A 152 19.34 13.41 26.12
N GLY A 153 18.34 12.53 26.22
CA GLY A 153 18.40 11.34 27.07
C GLY A 153 19.29 10.19 26.57
N LYS A 154 19.88 10.31 25.37
CA LYS A 154 20.82 9.32 24.81
C LYS A 154 22.29 9.69 25.07
N GLY A 155 22.54 10.87 25.64
CA GLY A 155 23.87 11.38 25.99
C GLY A 155 24.21 11.29 27.48
N GLU A 156 23.37 10.66 28.29
CA GLU A 156 23.63 10.24 29.68
C GLU A 156 23.82 8.72 29.74
#